data_AF-A0A2V2UJM5-F1
#
_entry.id   AF-A0A2V2UJM5-F1
#
_cell.length_a   1.000
_cell.length_b   1.000
_cell.length_c   1.000
_cell.angle_alpha   90.00
_cell.angle_beta   90.00
_cell.angle_gamma   90.00
#
_symmetry.space_group_name_H-M   'P 1'
#
loop_
_entity.id
_entity.type
_entity.pdbx_description
1 polymer ?
#
loop_
_entity_poly.entity_id
_entity_poly.type
_entity_poly.pdbx_seq_one_letter_code
_entity_poly.pdbx_strand_id
1 'polypeptide(L)'
;MMSADNCTSVDGQTDGKKASSFASSFSIDPKKLPNTIPGVSREELAERLERYQRELSYKAAQASARELADEIETMRRALPPEQFRQFLQDVDAMAEKNEKEIARLSAMSPQQLYRYHQRQRRRMRLQAIWKSVVLLVSIFGAVFFLFFLMFFFG
;
A
#
# COMPACT_ATOMS: atom_id res chain seq x y z
N MET A 1 51.27 29.80 -25.42
CA MET A 1 49.93 30.36 -25.17
C MET A 1 49.18 29.32 -24.35
N MET A 2 49.23 29.43 -23.01
CA MET A 2 48.18 30.00 -22.14
C MET A 2 46.91 29.12 -22.16
N SER A 3 46.74 28.24 -21.16
CA SER A 3 46.07 28.46 -19.86
C SER A 3 44.55 28.33 -19.97
N ALA A 4 43.98 27.34 -19.26
CA ALA A 4 42.99 27.59 -18.22
C ALA A 4 42.60 26.24 -17.57
N ASP A 5 42.96 26.12 -16.31
CA ASP A 5 42.36 25.20 -15.35
C ASP A 5 40.83 25.40 -15.30
N ASN A 6 40.08 24.32 -15.11
CA ASN A 6 38.87 24.42 -14.31
C ASN A 6 38.58 23.09 -13.61
N CYS A 7 39.20 22.94 -12.44
CA CYS A 7 38.63 22.13 -11.36
C CYS A 7 37.38 22.87 -10.85
N THR A 8 36.22 22.23 -10.89
CA THR A 8 35.14 22.57 -9.97
C THR A 8 34.62 21.28 -9.37
N SER A 9 35.13 20.97 -8.18
CA SER A 9 34.37 20.27 -7.17
C SER A 9 33.07 21.04 -6.97
N VAL A 10 31.93 20.38 -7.16
CA VAL A 10 30.70 20.81 -6.53
C VAL A 10 30.31 19.72 -5.56
N ASP A 11 30.41 20.16 -4.32
CA ASP A 11 30.06 19.53 -3.07
C ASP A 11 28.80 18.67 -3.11
N GLY A 12 28.82 17.72 -2.17
CA GLY A 12 27.67 16.90 -1.85
C GLY A 12 26.46 17.76 -1.54
N GLN A 13 25.40 17.51 -2.28
CA GLN A 13 24.05 17.78 -1.83
C GLN A 13 23.34 16.43 -1.82
N THR A 14 23.57 15.67 -0.75
CA THR A 14 22.58 14.70 -0.28
C THR A 14 21.34 15.50 0.10
N ASP A 15 20.52 15.82 -0.89
CA ASP A 15 19.15 16.24 -0.64
C ASP A 15 18.46 15.02 -0.07
N GLY A 16 18.53 14.92 1.25
CA GLY A 16 17.58 14.20 2.07
C GLY A 16 16.20 14.71 1.71
N LYS A 17 15.63 14.14 0.65
CA LYS A 17 14.19 14.03 0.49
C LYS A 17 13.74 13.18 1.67
N LYS A 18 13.49 13.88 2.78
CA LYS A 18 12.63 13.43 3.86
C LYS A 18 11.47 12.75 3.16
N ALA A 19 11.44 11.42 3.24
CA ALA A 19 10.23 10.65 3.06
C ALA A 19 9.15 11.45 3.78
N SER A 20 8.15 11.91 3.02
CA SER A 20 7.05 12.69 3.58
C SER A 20 6.54 11.91 4.77
N SER A 21 6.83 12.41 5.97
CA SER A 21 6.45 11.70 7.18
C SER A 21 4.94 11.63 7.16
N PHE A 22 4.38 10.45 6.94
CA PHE A 22 3.00 10.14 7.28
C PHE A 22 2.78 10.16 8.80
N ALA A 23 3.51 11.00 9.54
CA ALA A 23 3.06 11.49 10.82
C ALA A 23 2.01 12.56 10.51
N SER A 24 0.79 12.13 10.20
CA SER A 24 -0.36 12.99 10.40
C SER A 24 -0.27 13.45 11.85
N SER A 25 0.09 14.72 12.06
CA SER A 25 0.15 15.32 13.38
C SER A 25 -1.26 15.29 13.94
N PHE A 26 -1.56 14.23 14.69
CA PHE A 26 -2.87 13.99 15.26
C PHE A 26 -3.05 14.99 16.40
N SER A 27 -3.75 16.09 16.10
CA SER A 27 -4.10 17.13 17.05
C SER A 27 -5.59 17.08 17.29
N ILE A 28 -5.98 16.89 18.55
CA ILE A 28 -7.39 16.89 18.96
C ILE A 28 -7.78 18.31 19.35
N ASP A 29 -8.83 18.84 18.71
CA ASP A 29 -9.41 20.13 19.08
C ASP A 29 -10.24 19.99 20.37
N PRO A 30 -9.83 20.62 21.49
CA PRO A 30 -10.54 20.53 22.77
C PRO A 30 -11.96 21.10 22.70
N LYS A 31 -12.27 21.95 21.72
CA LYS A 31 -13.62 22.52 21.55
C LYS A 31 -14.64 21.51 21.03
N LYS A 32 -14.19 20.44 20.38
CA LYS A 32 -15.04 19.39 19.80
C LYS A 32 -15.23 18.19 20.74
N LEU A 33 -14.55 18.16 21.88
CA LEU A 33 -14.62 17.06 22.83
C LEU A 33 -15.88 17.16 23.72
N PRO A 34 -16.62 16.05 23.91
CA PRO A 34 -17.80 16.03 24.75
C PRO A 34 -17.44 16.26 26.21
N ASN A 35 -18.22 17.11 26.90
CA ASN A 35 -18.02 17.46 28.31
C ASN A 35 -18.74 16.47 29.22
N THR A 36 -18.44 15.19 29.08
CA THR A 36 -19.20 14.10 29.73
C THR A 36 -18.46 13.46 30.91
N ILE A 37 -17.22 13.87 31.20
CA ILE A 37 -16.43 13.32 32.31
C ILE A 37 -16.36 14.34 33.44
N PRO A 38 -17.07 14.12 34.57
CA PRO A 38 -17.01 15.03 35.71
C PRO A 38 -15.60 15.01 36.31
N GLY A 39 -15.02 16.20 36.52
CA GLY A 39 -13.71 16.37 37.15
C GLY A 39 -12.50 16.45 36.22
N VAL A 40 -12.67 16.39 34.89
CA VAL A 40 -11.57 16.53 33.91
C VAL A 40 -11.87 17.68 32.96
N SER A 41 -10.90 18.58 32.77
CA SER A 41 -11.06 19.70 31.83
C SER A 41 -10.93 19.20 30.37
N ARG A 42 -11.54 19.92 29.41
CA ARG A 42 -11.47 19.54 27.98
C ARG A 42 -10.05 19.55 27.44
N GLU A 43 -9.21 20.42 27.97
CA GLU A 43 -7.81 20.57 27.59
C GLU A 43 -6.99 19.39 28.10
N GLU A 44 -7.21 18.98 29.35
CA GLU A 44 -6.56 17.81 29.96
C GLU A 44 -6.99 16.51 29.27
N LEU A 45 -8.26 16.40 28.86
CA LEU A 45 -8.75 15.27 28.08
C LEU A 45 -8.10 15.20 26.69
N ALA A 46 -8.00 16.34 26.00
CA ALA A 46 -7.37 16.42 24.68
C ALA A 46 -5.90 16.01 24.74
N GLU A 47 -5.16 16.53 25.72
CA GLU A 47 -3.75 16.19 25.92
C GLU A 47 -3.57 14.70 26.26
N ARG A 48 -4.43 14.15 27.12
CA ARG A 48 -4.36 12.73 27.50
C ARG A 48 -4.68 11.80 26.33
N LEU A 49 -5.66 12.15 25.49
CA LEU A 49 -5.98 11.40 24.28
C LEU A 49 -4.86 11.50 23.24
N GLU A 50 -4.23 12.66 23.09
CA GLU A 50 -3.09 12.84 22.19
C GLU A 50 -1.89 11.99 22.64
N ARG A 51 -1.57 11.99 23.94
CA ARG A 51 -0.53 11.12 24.51
C ARG A 51 -0.85 9.64 24.29
N TYR A 52 -2.09 9.22 24.59
CA TYR A 52 -2.51 7.83 24.42
C TYR A 52 -2.45 7.39 22.96
N GLN A 53 -2.85 8.24 22.02
CA GLN A 53 -2.77 7.92 20.60
C GLN A 53 -1.34 7.87 20.10
N ARG A 54 -0.45 8.74 20.57
CA ARG A 54 0.99 8.67 20.27
C ARG A 54 1.60 7.38 20.82
N GLU A 55 1.23 6.97 22.03
CA GLU A 55 1.68 5.69 22.59
C GLU A 55 1.16 4.49 21.79
N LEU A 56 -0.12 4.51 21.39
CA LEU A 56 -0.70 3.46 20.56
C LEU A 56 -0.06 3.40 19.18
N SER A 57 0.17 4.53 18.52
CA SER A 57 0.81 4.55 17.21
C SER A 57 2.26 4.09 17.29
N TYR A 58 2.98 4.47 18.34
CA TYR A 58 4.34 3.98 18.60
C TYR A 58 4.35 2.47 18.83
N LYS A 59 3.46 1.95 19.68
CA LYS A 59 3.33 0.50 19.94
C LYS A 59 2.93 -0.27 18.68
N ALA A 60 1.99 0.26 17.90
CA ALA A 60 1.56 -0.35 16.64
C ALA A 60 2.69 -0.39 15.62
N ALA A 61 3.42 0.72 15.45
CA ALA A 61 4.58 0.78 14.56
C ALA A 61 5.70 -0.17 15.00
N GLN A 62 5.92 -0.32 16.32
CA GLN A 62 6.90 -1.27 16.85
C GLN A 62 6.46 -2.73 16.64
N ALA A 63 5.18 -3.04 16.84
CA ALA A 63 4.63 -4.37 16.60
C ALA A 63 4.71 -4.74 15.12
N SER A 64 4.29 -3.84 14.22
CA SER A 64 4.36 -4.07 12.77
C SER A 64 5.80 -4.21 12.28
N ALA A 65 6.75 -3.43 12.83
CA ALA A 65 8.16 -3.57 12.48
C ALA A 65 8.75 -4.90 12.94
N ARG A 66 8.33 -5.41 14.11
CA ARG A 66 8.75 -6.72 14.61
C ARG A 66 8.18 -7.86 13.78
N GLU A 67 6.89 -7.80 13.45
CA GLU A 67 6.21 -8.79 12.62
C GLU A 67 6.84 -8.84 11.22
N LEU A 68 7.09 -7.68 10.61
CA LEU A 68 7.77 -7.59 9.32
C LEU A 68 9.20 -8.15 9.37
N ALA A 69 9.94 -7.87 10.44
CA ALA A 69 11.29 -8.41 10.61
C ALA A 69 11.29 -9.93 10.76
N ASP A 70 10.31 -10.49 11.48
CA ASP A 70 10.14 -11.94 11.63
C ASP A 70 9.70 -12.59 10.31
N GLU A 71 8.84 -11.94 9.54
CA GLU A 71 8.42 -12.41 8.22
C GLU A 71 9.60 -12.42 7.22
N ILE A 72 10.43 -11.38 7.22
CA ILE A 72 11.65 -11.33 6.40
C ILE A 72 12.62 -12.43 6.83
N GLU A 73 12.79 -12.66 8.12
CA GLU A 73 13.68 -13.68 8.65
C GLU A 73 13.19 -15.10 8.33
N THR A 74 11.89 -15.33 8.40
CA THR A 74 11.28 -16.62 8.01
C THR A 74 11.38 -16.85 6.50
N MET A 75 11.12 -15.84 5.67
CA MET A 75 11.35 -15.92 4.23
C MET A 75 12.82 -16.20 3.89
N ARG A 76 13.76 -15.53 4.57
CA ARG A 76 15.21 -15.75 4.41
C ARG A 76 15.62 -17.19 4.73
N ARG A 77 14.97 -17.82 5.72
CA ARG A 77 15.24 -19.21 6.11
C ARG A 77 14.55 -20.23 5.22
N ALA A 78 13.38 -19.89 4.67
CA ALA A 78 12.57 -20.80 3.87
C ALA A 78 12.98 -20.83 2.40
N LEU A 79 13.55 -19.75 1.86
CA LEU A 79 13.91 -19.63 0.45
C LEU A 79 15.43 -19.72 0.22
N PRO A 80 15.87 -20.28 -0.93
CA PRO A 80 17.24 -20.12 -1.41
C PRO A 80 17.61 -18.64 -1.57
N PRO A 81 18.88 -18.26 -1.34
CA PRO A 81 19.31 -16.86 -1.32
C PRO A 81 19.08 -16.13 -2.65
N GLU A 82 19.14 -16.84 -3.78
CA GLU A 82 18.88 -16.27 -5.10
C GLU A 82 17.41 -15.90 -5.31
N GLN A 83 16.47 -16.74 -4.84
CA GLN A 83 15.04 -16.46 -4.92
C GLN A 83 14.64 -15.32 -3.98
N PHE A 84 15.27 -15.25 -2.80
CA PHE A 84 15.07 -14.14 -1.87
C PHE A 84 15.56 -12.80 -2.45
N ARG A 85 16.70 -12.80 -3.16
CA ARG A 85 17.20 -11.60 -3.86
C ARG A 85 16.26 -11.14 -4.98
N GLN A 86 15.74 -12.08 -5.78
CA GLN A 86 14.74 -11.77 -6.81
C GLN A 86 13.46 -11.21 -6.19
N PHE A 87 12.98 -11.81 -5.10
CA PHE A 87 11.84 -11.29 -4.36
C PHE A 87 12.06 -9.86 -3.86
N LEU A 88 13.22 -9.54 -3.28
CA LEU A 88 13.53 -8.18 -2.85
C LEU A 88 13.56 -7.20 -4.04
N GLN A 89 14.14 -7.59 -5.17
CA GLN A 89 14.15 -6.78 -6.39
C GLN A 89 12.74 -6.54 -6.93
N ASP A 90 11.87 -7.55 -6.89
CA ASP A 90 10.47 -7.43 -7.29
C ASP A 90 9.70 -6.49 -6.36
N VAL A 91 9.95 -6.58 -5.04
CA VAL A 91 9.37 -5.67 -4.05
C VAL A 91 9.81 -4.23 -4.31
N ASP A 92 11.10 -3.98 -4.55
CA ASP A 92 11.61 -2.64 -4.85
C ASP A 92 11.04 -2.10 -6.17
N ALA A 93 10.96 -2.94 -7.21
CA ALA A 93 10.36 -2.56 -8.48
C ALA A 93 8.86 -2.25 -8.36
N MET A 94 8.13 -2.97 -7.51
CA MET A 94 6.73 -2.68 -7.20
C MET A 94 6.58 -1.40 -6.37
N ALA A 95 7.49 -1.15 -5.43
CA ALA A 95 7.51 0.08 -4.65
C ALA A 95 7.73 1.31 -5.55
N GLU A 96 8.70 1.26 -6.46
CA GLU A 96 8.97 2.35 -7.40
C GLU A 96 7.78 2.62 -8.33
N LYS A 97 7.11 1.57 -8.82
CA LYS A 97 5.89 1.70 -9.63
C LYS A 97 4.76 2.33 -8.82
N ASN A 98 4.55 1.85 -7.60
CA ASN A 98 3.54 2.41 -6.70
C ASN A 98 3.83 3.87 -6.36
N GLU A 99 5.07 4.26 -6.10
CA GLU A 99 5.43 5.65 -5.85
C GLU A 99 5.12 6.54 -7.06
N LYS A 100 5.45 6.09 -8.28
CA LYS A 100 5.10 6.79 -9.51
C LYS A 100 3.59 6.89 -9.70
N GLU A 101 2.84 5.84 -9.38
CA GLU A 101 1.38 5.85 -9.42
C GLU A 101 0.78 6.77 -8.36
N ILE A 102 1.29 6.75 -7.12
CA ILE A 102 0.86 7.63 -6.03
C ILE A 102 1.18 9.08 -6.36
N ALA A 103 2.36 9.37 -6.91
CA ALA A 103 2.72 10.70 -7.38
C ALA A 103 1.82 11.15 -8.54
N ARG A 104 1.47 10.24 -9.45
CA ARG A 104 0.52 10.51 -10.54
C ARG A 104 -0.90 10.74 -10.01
N LEU A 105 -1.32 9.99 -9.00
CA LEU A 105 -2.64 10.09 -8.37
C LEU A 105 -2.74 11.36 -7.50
N SER A 106 -1.66 11.75 -6.82
CA SER A 106 -1.60 12.97 -6.00
C SER A 106 -1.45 14.23 -6.86
N ALA A 107 -0.80 14.13 -8.02
CA ALA A 107 -0.80 15.19 -9.04
C ALA A 107 -2.15 15.29 -9.78
N MET A 108 -3.00 14.26 -9.71
CA MET A 108 -4.33 14.26 -10.29
C MET A 108 -5.29 15.06 -9.39
N SER A 109 -6.13 15.90 -9.99
CA SER A 109 -7.11 16.65 -9.20
C SER A 109 -8.15 15.71 -8.58
N PRO A 110 -8.72 16.04 -7.40
CA PRO A 110 -9.66 15.17 -6.69
C PRO A 110 -10.91 14.81 -7.52
N GLN A 111 -11.34 15.68 -8.45
CA GLN A 111 -12.42 15.37 -9.38
C GLN A 111 -12.03 14.35 -10.46
N GLN A 112 -10.77 14.34 -10.88
CA GLN A 112 -10.24 13.37 -11.84
C GLN A 112 -10.04 11.99 -11.17
N LEU A 113 -9.58 11.96 -9.92
CA LEU A 113 -9.44 10.75 -9.12
C LEU A 113 -10.78 10.01 -8.97
N TYR A 114 -11.86 10.74 -8.68
CA TYR A 114 -13.19 10.15 -8.54
C TYR A 114 -13.68 9.50 -9.85
N ARG A 115 -13.53 10.19 -10.99
CA ARG A 115 -13.91 9.65 -12.30
C ARG A 115 -13.05 8.46 -12.71
N TYR A 116 -11.77 8.46 -12.33
CA TYR A 116 -10.84 7.36 -12.58
C TYR A 116 -11.30 6.09 -11.84
N HIS A 117 -11.55 6.18 -10.52
CA HIS A 117 -12.06 5.05 -9.74
C HIS A 117 -13.41 4.54 -10.24
N GLN A 118 -14.30 5.44 -10.67
CA GLN A 118 -15.61 5.06 -11.19
C GLN A 118 -15.50 4.22 -12.48
N ARG A 119 -14.60 4.59 -13.39
CA ARG A 119 -14.35 3.83 -14.63
C ARG A 119 -13.65 2.50 -14.36
N GLN A 120 -12.72 2.47 -13.41
CA GLN A 120 -12.00 1.26 -13.04
C GLN A 120 -12.93 0.20 -12.43
N ARG A 121 -13.86 0.60 -11.56
CA ARG A 121 -14.88 -0.32 -11.00
C ARG A 121 -15.72 -1.00 -12.07
N ARG A 122 -16.06 -0.30 -13.16
CA ARG A 122 -16.81 -0.89 -14.28
C ARG A 122 -16.00 -1.95 -15.02
N ARG A 123 -14.72 -1.68 -15.29
CA ARG A 123 -13.82 -2.66 -15.94
C ARG A 123 -13.62 -3.90 -15.09
N MET A 124 -13.41 -3.75 -13.78
CA MET A 124 -13.28 -4.87 -12.85
C MET A 124 -14.54 -5.74 -12.82
N ARG A 125 -15.73 -5.12 -12.83
CA ARG A 125 -17.00 -5.85 -12.91
C ARG A 125 -17.14 -6.62 -14.22
N LEU A 126 -16.83 -5.98 -15.36
CA LEU A 126 -16.90 -6.65 -16.66
C LEU A 126 -15.92 -7.83 -16.74
N GLN A 127 -14.70 -7.66 -16.26
CA GLN A 127 -13.71 -8.74 -16.22
C GLN A 127 -14.15 -9.89 -15.31
N ALA A 128 -14.74 -9.58 -14.15
CA ALA A 128 -15.29 -10.58 -13.25
C ALA A 128 -16.46 -11.34 -13.90
N ILE A 129 -17.39 -10.64 -14.56
CA ILE A 129 -18.49 -11.25 -15.31
C ILE A 129 -17.95 -12.17 -16.41
N TRP A 130 -16.96 -11.70 -17.18
CA TRP A 130 -16.37 -12.48 -18.26
C TRP A 130 -15.69 -13.76 -17.74
N LYS A 131 -14.93 -13.65 -16.64
CA LYS A 131 -14.37 -14.82 -15.94
C LYS A 131 -15.46 -15.80 -15.49
N SER A 132 -16.54 -15.29 -14.90
CA SER A 132 -17.67 -16.12 -14.48
C SER A 132 -18.35 -16.83 -15.65
N VAL A 133 -18.53 -16.15 -16.79
CA VAL A 133 -19.10 -16.75 -18.01
C VAL A 133 -18.21 -17.85 -18.56
N VAL A 134 -16.90 -17.61 -18.68
CA VAL A 134 -15.94 -18.64 -19.13
C VAL A 134 -15.98 -19.87 -18.22
N LEU A 135 -16.05 -19.66 -16.91
CA LEU A 135 -16.13 -20.73 -15.92
C LEU A 135 -17.44 -21.52 -16.05
N LEU A 136 -18.57 -20.83 -16.25
CA LEU A 136 -19.88 -21.43 -16.51
C LEU A 136 -19.88 -22.30 -17.77
N VAL A 137 -19.35 -21.76 -18.87
CA VAL A 137 -19.26 -22.48 -20.16
C VAL A 137 -18.37 -23.72 -20.03
N SER A 138 -17.27 -23.63 -19.28
CA SER A 138 -16.39 -24.77 -19.02
C SER A 138 -17.10 -25.87 -18.23
N ILE A 139 -17.85 -25.53 -17.18
CA ILE A 139 -18.61 -26.49 -16.38
C ILE A 139 -19.71 -27.15 -17.22
N PHE A 140 -20.51 -26.35 -17.93
CA PHE A 140 -21.57 -26.89 -18.80
C PHE A 140 -21.01 -27.79 -19.90
N GLY A 141 -19.88 -27.38 -20.51
CA GLY A 141 -19.19 -28.19 -21.50
C GLY A 141 -18.71 -29.52 -20.92
N ALA A 142 -18.12 -29.52 -19.73
CA ALA A 142 -17.68 -30.74 -19.06
C ALA A 142 -18.85 -31.68 -18.73
N VAL A 143 -19.95 -31.15 -18.19
CA VAL A 143 -21.14 -31.95 -17.86
C VAL A 143 -21.79 -32.51 -19.13
N PHE A 144 -21.95 -31.69 -20.17
CA PHE A 144 -22.51 -32.11 -21.46
C PHE A 144 -21.63 -33.18 -22.11
N PHE A 145 -20.32 -32.99 -22.08
CA PHE A 145 -19.35 -33.96 -22.60
C PHE A 145 -19.42 -35.29 -21.85
N LEU A 146 -19.55 -35.26 -20.53
CA LEU A 146 -19.73 -36.46 -19.71
C LEU A 146 -21.01 -37.23 -20.07
N PHE A 147 -22.12 -36.49 -20.23
CA PHE A 147 -23.41 -37.03 -20.67
C PHE A 147 -23.33 -37.64 -22.06
N PHE A 148 -22.66 -36.95 -22.99
CA PHE A 148 -22.45 -37.42 -24.35
C PHE A 148 -21.63 -38.72 -24.37
N LEU A 149 -20.53 -38.79 -23.61
CA LEU A 149 -19.76 -40.02 -23.47
C LEU A 149 -20.60 -41.18 -22.94
N MET A 150 -21.41 -40.94 -21.89
CA MET A 150 -22.25 -41.99 -21.31
C MET A 150 -23.34 -42.48 -22.27
N PHE A 151 -23.88 -41.61 -23.12
CA PHE A 151 -24.95 -41.99 -24.07
C PHE A 151 -24.43 -42.73 -25.30
N PHE A 152 -23.24 -42.39 -25.80
CA PHE A 152 -22.68 -42.98 -27.02
C PHE A 152 -21.71 -44.15 -26.76
N PHE A 153 -21.10 -44.24 -25.58
CA PHE A 153 -20.11 -45.27 -25.23
C PHE A 153 -20.44 -46.02 -23.93
N GLY A 154 -21.59 -45.77 -23.32
CA GLY A 154 -22.09 -46.48 -22.14
C GLY A 154 -23.11 -47.56 -22.46
#